data_AF-A0A3A1YDW3-F1
#
_entry.id   AF-A0A3A1YDW3-F1
#
_cell.length_a   1.000
_cell.length_b   1.000
_cell.length_c   1.000
_cell.angle_alpha   90.00
_cell.angle_beta   90.00
_cell.angle_gamma   90.00
#
_symmetry.space_group_name_H-M   'P 1'
#
loop_
_entity.id
_entity.type
_entity.pdbx_description
1 polymer ?
#
loop_
_entity_poly.entity_id
_entity_poly.type
_entity_poly.pdbx_seq_one_letter_code
_entity_poly.pdbx_strand_id
1 'polypeptide(L)'
;MKNIILTILFFLGSKLYAQKDTIVINQKDIKIRQEQVYNLKKTLGGYYLIKEYYLKETNELLHGFYKIFIDENYFYTSYFENGLQSLSKEPYNNVVKYYKNNNVYKLDVFYPYFVTTLYYYSVENFDCKAKSLVGYKKNIFDNTIESTFKIKQKVTKDTLKWVFKGSVRGKIHFSKIGVCK
;
A
#
# COMPACT_ATOMS: atom_id res chain seq x y z
N MET A 1 -17.92 27.41 22.57
CA MET A 1 -16.80 26.64 23.19
C MET A 1 -16.90 25.12 22.98
N LYS A 2 -18.09 24.51 22.78
CA LYS A 2 -18.23 23.06 22.55
C LYS A 2 -17.66 22.53 21.20
N ASN A 3 -17.62 23.35 20.16
CA ASN A 3 -17.17 22.91 18.82
C ASN A 3 -15.66 22.98 18.58
N ILE A 4 -14.89 23.66 19.45
CA ILE A 4 -13.43 23.75 19.31
C ILE A 4 -12.76 22.48 19.86
N ILE A 5 -13.32 21.91 20.93
CA ILE A 5 -12.83 20.69 21.58
C ILE A 5 -12.98 19.48 20.65
N LEU A 6 -14.08 19.39 19.90
CA LEU A 6 -14.31 18.28 18.95
C LEU A 6 -13.27 18.29 17.82
N THR A 7 -12.95 19.47 17.29
CA THR A 7 -11.96 19.62 16.20
C THR A 7 -10.55 19.30 16.68
N ILE A 8 -10.19 19.70 17.92
CA ILE A 8 -8.90 19.35 18.53
C ILE A 8 -8.77 17.84 18.75
N LEU A 9 -9.85 17.14 19.11
CA LEU A 9 -9.86 15.67 19.24
C LEU A 9 -9.65 14.96 17.89
N PHE A 10 -10.22 15.48 16.78
CA PHE A 10 -9.94 14.96 15.43
C PHE A 10 -8.48 15.22 14.97
N PHE A 11 -7.91 16.36 15.33
CA PHE A 11 -6.50 16.69 15.02
C PHE A 11 -5.48 15.94 15.90
N LEU A 12 -5.82 15.60 17.15
CA LEU A 12 -4.97 14.78 18.03
C LEU A 12 -5.06 13.29 17.68
N GLY A 13 -6.25 12.78 17.34
CA GLY A 13 -6.42 11.39 16.91
C GLY A 13 -5.62 11.05 15.64
N SER A 14 -5.51 11.99 14.70
CA SER A 14 -4.70 11.79 13.48
C SER A 14 -3.19 11.88 13.71
N LYS A 15 -2.72 12.48 14.81
CA LYS A 15 -1.29 12.55 15.16
C LYS A 15 -0.84 11.45 16.12
N LEU A 16 -1.71 10.91 16.97
CA LEU A 16 -1.34 9.91 17.99
C LEU A 16 -1.07 8.51 17.41
N TYR A 17 -1.74 8.12 16.32
CA TYR A 17 -1.51 6.81 15.67
C TYR A 17 -0.32 6.78 14.69
N ALA A 18 0.39 7.89 14.52
CA ALA A 18 1.42 8.01 13.48
C ALA A 18 2.86 7.76 13.98
N GLN A 19 3.09 7.53 15.28
CA GLN A 19 4.47 7.45 15.79
C GLN A 19 4.77 6.39 16.87
N LYS A 20 3.77 5.79 17.53
CA LYS A 20 4.01 4.73 18.54
C LYS A 20 3.86 3.29 18.04
N ASP A 21 3.14 3.06 16.95
CA ASP A 21 2.80 1.71 16.46
C ASP A 21 3.59 1.29 15.21
N THR A 22 4.68 1.99 14.86
CA THR A 22 5.50 1.65 13.69
C THR A 22 6.59 0.66 14.08
N ILE A 23 6.50 -0.56 13.58
CA ILE A 23 7.50 -1.60 13.78
C ILE A 23 8.63 -1.41 12.77
N VAL A 24 9.89 -1.36 13.23
CA VAL A 24 11.06 -1.17 12.38
C VAL A 24 11.77 -2.49 12.19
N ILE A 25 12.03 -2.88 10.93
CA ILE A 25 12.68 -4.16 10.60
C ILE A 25 13.48 -4.05 9.30
N ASN A 26 14.44 -4.94 9.09
CA ASN A 26 15.11 -5.07 7.79
C ASN A 26 14.39 -6.07 6.90
N GLN A 27 14.37 -5.83 5.59
CA GLN A 27 13.77 -6.75 4.63
C GLN A 27 14.39 -8.15 4.67
N LYS A 28 15.70 -8.25 4.98
CA LYS A 28 16.39 -9.53 5.14
C LYS A 28 15.82 -10.40 6.27
N ASP A 29 15.11 -9.81 7.23
CA ASP A 29 14.51 -10.50 8.37
C ASP A 29 13.06 -10.95 8.08
N ILE A 30 12.56 -10.66 6.88
CA ILE A 30 11.23 -11.04 6.41
C ILE A 30 11.33 -12.23 5.45
N LYS A 31 10.48 -13.24 5.65
CA LYS A 31 10.28 -14.37 4.73
C LYS A 31 8.98 -14.15 3.97
N ILE A 32 9.01 -14.41 2.67
CA ILE A 32 7.81 -14.35 1.82
C ILE A 32 7.43 -15.79 1.44
N ARG A 33 6.18 -16.16 1.70
CA ARG A 33 5.58 -17.42 1.26
C ARG A 33 4.65 -17.13 0.10
N GLN A 34 4.76 -17.95 -0.93
CA GLN A 34 3.99 -17.82 -2.17
C GLN A 34 3.35 -19.17 -2.47
N GLU A 35 2.02 -19.23 -2.44
CA GLU A 35 1.28 -20.48 -2.64
C GLU A 35 0.11 -20.35 -3.61
N GLN A 36 -0.13 -21.44 -4.34
CA GLN A 36 -1.34 -21.67 -5.11
C GLN A 36 -2.30 -22.51 -4.26
N VAL A 37 -3.38 -21.91 -3.77
CA VAL A 37 -4.40 -22.62 -2.99
C VAL A 37 -5.57 -22.95 -3.90
N TYR A 38 -5.75 -24.24 -4.20
CA TYR A 38 -6.87 -24.72 -5.00
C TYR A 38 -8.19 -24.56 -4.24
N ASN A 39 -9.15 -23.88 -4.85
CA ASN A 39 -10.49 -23.76 -4.32
C ASN A 39 -11.34 -24.94 -4.80
N LEU A 40 -11.40 -25.99 -3.97
CA LEU A 40 -12.20 -27.18 -4.22
C LEU A 40 -13.72 -26.92 -4.30
N LYS A 41 -14.20 -25.72 -3.90
CA LYS A 41 -15.62 -25.33 -4.01
C LYS A 41 -15.99 -24.70 -5.35
N LYS A 42 -15.02 -24.40 -6.23
CA LYS A 42 -15.30 -23.91 -7.59
C LYS A 42 -15.27 -25.10 -8.56
N THR A 43 -16.42 -25.38 -9.17
CA THR A 43 -16.66 -26.48 -10.13
C THR A 43 -15.76 -26.46 -11.38
N LEU A 44 -15.06 -25.36 -11.66
CA LEU A 44 -14.12 -25.21 -12.79
C LEU A 44 -12.64 -25.15 -12.37
N GLY A 45 -12.27 -25.60 -11.17
CA GLY A 45 -10.85 -25.73 -10.78
C GLY A 45 -10.14 -24.38 -10.61
N GLY A 46 -10.73 -23.45 -9.85
CA GLY A 46 -10.09 -22.17 -9.55
C GLY A 46 -9.01 -22.31 -8.47
N TYR A 47 -7.89 -21.62 -8.63
CA TYR A 47 -6.88 -21.44 -7.57
C TYR A 47 -6.79 -19.98 -7.12
N TYR A 48 -6.37 -19.75 -5.89
CA TYR A 48 -5.98 -18.45 -5.37
C TYR A 48 -4.46 -18.38 -5.25
N LEU A 49 -3.88 -17.28 -5.69
CA LEU A 49 -2.49 -16.97 -5.41
C LEU A 49 -2.44 -16.21 -4.08
N ILE A 50 -1.67 -16.73 -3.14
CA ILE A 50 -1.45 -16.11 -1.83
C ILE A 50 0.02 -15.71 -1.73
N LYS A 51 0.26 -14.47 -1.29
CA LYS A 51 1.59 -13.95 -0.97
C LYS A 51 1.58 -13.38 0.44
N GLU A 52 2.20 -14.11 1.35
CA GLU A 52 2.22 -13.80 2.78
C GLU A 52 3.62 -13.43 3.23
N TYR A 53 3.69 -12.48 4.15
CA TYR A 53 4.92 -11.96 4.72
C TYR A 53 5.02 -12.39 6.19
N TYR A 54 6.16 -12.95 6.57
CA TYR A 54 6.44 -13.51 7.89
C TYR A 54 7.73 -12.95 8.48
N LEU A 55 7.81 -12.88 9.81
CA LEU A 55 9.08 -12.75 10.52
C LEU A 55 9.88 -14.05 10.39
N LYS A 56 11.16 -13.97 10.00
CA LYS A 56 12.01 -15.17 9.88
C LYS A 56 12.28 -15.85 11.22
N GLU A 57 12.45 -15.06 12.27
CA GLU A 57 12.82 -15.56 13.60
C GLU A 57 11.70 -16.40 14.22
N THR A 58 10.46 -15.91 14.17
CA THR A 58 9.32 -16.53 14.84
C THR A 58 8.40 -17.32 13.90
N ASN A 59 8.55 -17.17 12.58
CA ASN A 59 7.59 -17.63 11.56
C ASN A 59 6.16 -17.07 11.78
N GLU A 60 6.02 -15.94 12.48
CA GLU A 60 4.73 -15.27 12.65
C GLU A 60 4.41 -14.39 11.45
N LEU A 61 3.12 -14.30 11.09
CA LEU A 61 2.62 -13.41 10.06
C LEU A 61 2.83 -11.95 10.48
N LEU A 62 3.30 -11.10 9.56
CA LEU A 62 3.40 -9.67 9.82
C LEU A 62 2.01 -9.09 10.06
N HIS A 63 1.84 -8.36 11.16
CA HIS A 63 0.61 -7.68 11.51
C HIS A 63 0.91 -6.28 12.05
N GLY A 64 0.24 -5.25 11.54
CA GLY A 64 0.45 -3.85 11.93
C GLY A 64 1.20 -3.00 10.90
N PHE A 65 1.65 -1.81 11.29
CA PHE A 65 2.33 -0.86 10.41
C PHE A 65 3.85 -0.97 10.55
N TYR A 66 4.55 -1.17 9.43
CA TYR A 66 5.99 -1.40 9.41
C TYR A 66 6.73 -0.34 8.62
N LYS A 67 7.94 -0.01 9.08
CA LYS A 67 9.01 0.62 8.31
C LYS A 67 10.07 -0.44 8.02
N ILE A 68 10.21 -0.81 6.77
CA ILE A 68 11.06 -1.91 6.31
C ILE A 68 12.26 -1.34 5.56
N PHE A 69 13.46 -1.51 6.11
CA PHE A 69 14.71 -1.11 5.47
C PHE A 69 15.14 -2.16 4.45
N ILE A 70 15.37 -1.71 3.21
CA ILE A 70 15.98 -2.51 2.14
C ILE A 70 17.51 -2.42 2.29
N ASP A 71 17.99 -1.19 2.45
CA ASP A 71 19.37 -0.83 2.77
C ASP A 71 19.39 0.56 3.48
N GLU A 72 20.56 1.18 3.60
CA GLU A 72 20.76 2.46 4.27
C GLU A 72 20.02 3.65 3.61
N ASN A 73 19.83 3.59 2.29
CA ASN A 73 19.25 4.67 1.49
C ASN A 73 17.80 4.39 1.09
N TYR A 74 17.38 3.11 1.13
CA TYR A 74 16.08 2.66 0.68
C TYR A 74 15.29 1.99 1.80
N PHE A 75 14.07 2.47 2.01
CA PHE A 75 13.09 1.80 2.88
C PHE A 75 11.69 1.96 2.31
N TYR A 76 10.74 1.17 2.80
CA TYR A 76 9.33 1.39 2.53
C TYR A 76 8.50 1.27 3.79
N THR A 77 7.31 1.88 3.75
CA THR A 77 6.32 1.72 4.82
C THR A 77 5.10 1.00 4.29
N SER A 78 4.66 -0.03 5.00
CA SER A 78 3.52 -0.87 4.61
C SER A 78 2.75 -1.26 5.86
N TYR A 79 1.42 -1.25 5.78
CA TYR A 79 0.61 -2.00 6.73
C TYR A 79 0.57 -3.48 6.29
N PHE A 80 0.51 -4.40 7.24
CA PHE A 80 0.22 -5.81 6.99
C PHE A 80 -0.95 -6.24 7.85
N GLU A 81 -1.89 -6.94 7.23
CA GLU A 81 -3.01 -7.58 7.92
C GLU A 81 -2.87 -9.09 7.76
N ASN A 82 -2.45 -9.77 8.82
CA ASN A 82 -2.21 -11.22 8.84
C ASN A 82 -1.31 -11.67 7.68
N GLY A 83 -0.19 -10.96 7.51
CA GLY A 83 0.81 -11.21 6.48
C GLY A 83 0.42 -10.75 5.08
N LEU A 84 -0.75 -10.15 4.87
CA LEU A 84 -1.18 -9.62 3.58
C LEU A 84 -1.02 -8.09 3.52
N GLN A 85 -0.69 -7.56 2.34
CA GLN A 85 -0.67 -6.11 2.12
C GLN A 85 -2.05 -5.54 1.77
N SER A 86 -3.05 -6.38 1.47
CA SER A 86 -4.44 -5.96 1.28
C SER A 86 -5.18 -5.89 2.62
N LEU A 87 -6.07 -4.91 2.79
CA LEU A 87 -6.82 -4.71 4.04
C LEU A 87 -8.23 -5.29 3.96
N SER A 88 -8.76 -5.78 5.09
CA SER A 88 -10.14 -6.22 5.24
C SER A 88 -11.09 -5.10 5.68
N LYS A 89 -10.55 -4.02 6.24
CA LYS A 89 -11.28 -2.91 6.86
C LYS A 89 -10.79 -1.56 6.35
N GLU A 90 -11.57 -0.51 6.63
CA GLU A 90 -11.22 0.89 6.35
C GLU A 90 -9.78 1.22 6.80
N PRO A 91 -8.97 1.92 5.99
CA PRO A 91 -9.32 2.67 4.77
C PRO A 91 -9.47 1.81 3.50
N TYR A 92 -9.52 0.48 3.62
CA TYR A 92 -9.67 -0.53 2.56
C TYR A 92 -8.50 -0.62 1.57
N ASN A 93 -7.85 0.50 1.25
CA ASN A 93 -6.65 0.53 0.44
C ASN A 93 -5.41 0.68 1.31
N ASN A 94 -4.43 -0.19 1.11
CA ASN A 94 -3.10 0.00 1.66
C ASN A 94 -2.21 0.72 0.64
N VAL A 95 -1.62 1.84 1.05
CA VAL A 95 -0.69 2.60 0.21
C VAL A 95 0.71 2.39 0.75
N VAL A 96 1.48 1.55 0.06
CA VAL A 96 2.88 1.30 0.37
C VAL A 96 3.73 2.41 -0.24
N LYS A 97 4.55 3.04 0.61
CA LYS A 97 5.38 4.19 0.21
C LYS A 97 6.84 3.77 0.23
N TYR A 98 7.51 3.92 -0.90
CA TYR A 98 8.93 3.60 -1.05
C TYR A 98 9.74 4.89 -1.06
N TYR A 99 10.77 4.91 -0.23
CA TYR A 99 11.62 6.06 0.02
C TYR A 99 13.03 5.79 -0.48
N LYS A 100 13.61 6.80 -1.13
CA LYS A 100 15.03 6.89 -1.48
C LYS A 100 15.55 8.18 -0.87
N ASN A 101 16.55 8.09 0.01
CA ASN A 101 17.10 9.25 0.71
C ASN A 101 16.01 10.11 1.38
N ASN A 102 15.07 9.46 2.09
CA ASN A 102 13.91 10.08 2.75
C ASN A 102 12.90 10.81 1.85
N ASN A 103 12.96 10.62 0.54
CA ASN A 103 11.97 11.13 -0.42
C ASN A 103 11.19 9.98 -1.05
N VAL A 104 9.87 10.11 -1.12
CA VAL A 104 9.03 9.09 -1.78
C VAL A 104 9.32 9.12 -3.27
N TYR A 105 9.75 7.99 -3.82
CA TYR A 105 10.00 7.82 -5.25
C TYR A 105 9.06 6.81 -5.89
N LYS A 106 8.46 5.91 -5.09
CA LYS A 106 7.52 4.91 -5.59
C LYS A 106 6.34 4.73 -4.64
N LEU A 107 5.17 4.47 -5.22
CA LEU A 107 3.93 4.17 -4.49
C LEU A 107 3.30 2.90 -5.06
N ASP A 108 2.96 1.96 -4.17
CA ASP A 108 2.12 0.81 -4.51
C ASP A 108 0.79 0.90 -3.77
N VAL A 109 -0.30 0.57 -4.44
CA VAL A 109 -1.66 0.59 -3.89
C VAL A 109 -2.29 -0.78 -4.01
N PHE A 110 -2.57 -1.38 -2.85
CA PHE A 110 -3.25 -2.65 -2.72
C PHE A 110 -4.71 -2.38 -2.35
N TYR A 111 -5.62 -2.88 -3.18
CA TYR A 111 -7.05 -2.87 -2.89
C TYR A 111 -7.40 -3.99 -1.88
N PRO A 112 -8.60 -3.93 -1.26
CA PRO A 112 -9.07 -5.01 -0.40
C PRO A 112 -9.09 -6.36 -1.11
N TYR A 113 -8.86 -7.44 -0.37
CA TYR A 113 -8.88 -8.80 -0.92
C TYR A 113 -10.25 -9.16 -1.54
N PHE A 114 -11.34 -8.59 -1.04
CA PHE A 114 -12.68 -8.81 -1.59
C PHE A 114 -12.92 -8.08 -2.93
N VAL A 115 -12.07 -7.10 -3.28
CA VAL A 115 -12.06 -6.48 -4.61
C VAL A 115 -11.14 -7.27 -5.54
N THR A 116 -9.90 -7.52 -5.11
CA THR A 116 -8.94 -8.32 -5.87
C THR A 116 -7.82 -8.83 -4.97
N THR A 117 -7.41 -10.07 -5.21
CA THR A 117 -6.19 -10.67 -4.63
C THR A 117 -5.07 -10.87 -5.67
N LEU A 118 -5.35 -10.52 -6.93
CA LEU A 118 -4.46 -10.84 -8.04
C LEU A 118 -3.56 -9.67 -8.43
N TYR A 119 -4.02 -8.43 -8.21
CA TYR A 119 -3.34 -7.26 -8.75
C TYR A 119 -3.19 -6.14 -7.74
N TYR A 120 -2.11 -5.39 -7.89
CA TYR A 120 -1.89 -4.10 -7.25
C TYR A 120 -1.50 -3.06 -8.29
N TYR A 121 -1.53 -1.79 -7.90
CA TYR A 121 -1.20 -0.67 -8.78
C TYR A 121 0.07 0.01 -8.32
N SER A 122 1.01 0.24 -9.23
CA SER A 122 2.34 0.77 -8.92
C SER A 122 2.65 2.04 -9.71
N VAL A 123 3.34 2.98 -9.08
CA VAL A 123 3.94 4.17 -9.69
C VAL A 123 5.40 4.24 -9.26
N GLU A 124 6.34 3.95 -10.17
CA GLU A 124 7.76 3.78 -9.83
C GLU A 124 8.61 5.06 -9.85
N ASN A 125 8.16 6.09 -10.56
CA ASN A 125 8.81 7.40 -10.64
C ASN A 125 7.84 8.48 -10.16
N PHE A 126 7.37 8.32 -8.93
CA PHE A 126 6.43 9.22 -8.30
C PHE A 126 7.06 10.61 -8.10
N ASP A 127 6.40 11.62 -8.64
CA ASP A 127 6.68 13.02 -8.37
C ASP A 127 5.39 13.72 -7.95
N CYS A 128 5.42 14.37 -6.80
CA CYS A 128 4.30 15.13 -6.28
C CYS A 128 3.88 16.31 -7.18
N LYS A 129 4.83 16.91 -7.91
CA LYS A 129 4.58 18.07 -8.78
C LYS A 129 4.05 17.67 -10.15
N ALA A 130 4.19 16.40 -10.54
CA ALA A 130 3.69 15.92 -11.82
C ALA A 130 2.16 15.99 -11.87
N LYS A 131 1.63 16.50 -12.99
CA LYS A 131 0.18 16.49 -13.29
C LYS A 131 -0.28 15.16 -13.90
N SER A 132 0.66 14.42 -14.49
CA SER A 132 0.42 13.12 -15.11
C SER A 132 1.55 12.17 -14.71
N LEU A 133 1.19 10.96 -14.32
CA LEU A 133 2.11 9.88 -13.97
C LEU A 133 1.84 8.66 -14.85
N VAL A 134 2.82 7.76 -14.95
CA VAL A 134 2.65 6.43 -15.53
C VAL A 134 2.43 5.44 -14.39
N GLY A 135 1.36 4.66 -14.49
CA GLY A 135 1.03 3.61 -13.54
C GLY A 135 1.05 2.24 -14.20
N TYR A 136 1.31 1.23 -13.38
CA TYR A 136 1.37 -0.16 -13.79
C TYR A 136 0.39 -0.98 -12.98
N LYS A 137 -0.38 -1.84 -13.65
CA LYS A 137 -1.14 -2.90 -13.00
C LYS A 137 -0.21 -4.11 -12.95
N LYS A 138 0.12 -4.56 -11.75
CA LYS A 138 1.07 -5.66 -11.54
C LYS A 138 0.40 -6.83 -10.85
N ASN A 139 0.81 -8.03 -11.20
CA ASN A 139 0.40 -9.24 -10.50
C ASN A 139 1.03 -9.27 -9.09
N ILE A 140 0.23 -9.51 -8.06
CA ILE A 140 0.68 -9.51 -6.65
C ILE A 140 1.74 -10.60 -6.40
N PHE A 141 1.62 -11.73 -7.09
CA PHE A 141 2.45 -12.90 -6.88
C PHE A 141 3.88 -12.63 -7.37
N ASP A 142 4.07 -12.44 -8.68
CA ASP A 142 5.40 -12.37 -9.33
C ASP A 142 5.84 -10.94 -9.72
N ASN A 143 5.00 -9.92 -9.50
CA ASN A 143 5.21 -8.54 -9.93
C ASN A 143 5.23 -8.30 -11.44
N THR A 144 4.78 -9.26 -12.26
CA THR A 144 4.67 -9.11 -13.72
C THR A 144 3.74 -7.94 -14.06
N ILE A 145 4.13 -7.12 -15.04
CA ILE A 145 3.33 -5.98 -15.52
C ILE A 145 2.26 -6.49 -16.48
N GLU A 146 1.00 -6.39 -16.07
CA GLU A 146 -0.17 -6.81 -16.86
C GLU A 146 -0.62 -5.71 -17.82
N SER A 147 -0.56 -4.46 -17.37
CA SER A 147 -0.86 -3.31 -18.22
C SER A 147 -0.27 -2.02 -17.68
N THR A 148 -0.13 -1.06 -18.57
CA THR A 148 0.33 0.30 -18.27
C THR A 148 -0.79 1.29 -18.53
N PHE A 149 -0.92 2.32 -17.69
CA PHE A 149 -1.95 3.35 -17.81
C PHE A 149 -1.44 4.73 -17.39
N LYS A 150 -2.15 5.78 -17.82
CA LYS A 150 -1.87 7.16 -17.41
C LYS A 150 -2.72 7.54 -16.19
N ILE A 151 -2.09 8.18 -15.23
CA ILE A 151 -2.74 8.69 -14.01
C ILE A 151 -2.74 10.21 -14.09
N LYS A 152 -3.92 10.83 -14.02
CA LYS A 152 -4.00 12.27 -13.76
C LYS A 152 -3.92 12.51 -12.26
N GLN A 153 -2.94 13.30 -11.85
CA GLN A 153 -2.69 13.65 -10.47
C GLN A 153 -3.19 15.06 -10.16
N LYS A 154 -3.91 15.21 -9.04
CA LYS A 154 -4.24 16.50 -8.43
C LYS A 154 -3.86 16.47 -6.97
N VAL A 155 -2.92 17.32 -6.58
CA VAL A 155 -2.53 17.51 -5.18
C VAL A 155 -3.35 18.68 -4.61
N THR A 156 -3.87 18.50 -3.41
CA THR A 156 -4.63 19.53 -2.66
C THR A 156 -3.93 19.84 -1.35
N LYS A 157 -4.58 20.59 -0.45
CA LYS A 157 -3.99 20.90 0.86
C LYS A 157 -3.68 19.64 1.68
N ASP A 158 -4.54 18.63 1.68
CA ASP A 158 -4.36 17.45 2.55
C ASP A 158 -4.38 16.12 1.79
N THR A 159 -4.85 16.12 0.55
CA THR A 159 -5.05 14.88 -0.24
C THR A 159 -4.33 14.92 -1.56
N LEU A 160 -3.91 13.73 -1.97
CA LEU A 160 -3.47 13.43 -3.32
C LEU A 160 -4.58 12.64 -4.00
N LYS A 161 -5.03 13.12 -5.16
CA LYS A 161 -6.13 12.54 -5.93
C LYS A 161 -5.58 11.99 -7.23
N TRP A 162 -5.81 10.71 -7.46
CA TRP A 162 -5.47 10.02 -8.69
C TRP A 162 -6.73 9.64 -9.45
N VAL A 163 -6.70 9.91 -10.75
CA VAL A 163 -7.75 9.49 -11.69
C VAL A 163 -7.09 8.68 -12.80
N PHE A 164 -7.46 7.40 -12.88
CA PHE A 164 -7.00 6.50 -13.93
C PHE A 164 -7.86 6.68 -15.17
N LYS A 165 -7.23 6.80 -16.34
CA LYS A 165 -7.93 6.82 -17.63
C LYS A 165 -7.31 5.76 -18.55
N GLY A 166 -8.15 4.91 -19.14
CA GLY A 166 -7.71 3.86 -20.06
C GLY A 166 -8.44 2.53 -19.81
N SER A 167 -7.71 1.42 -19.97
CA SER A 167 -8.15 0.05 -19.67
C SER A 167 -8.48 -0.17 -18.19
N VAL A 168 -7.85 0.61 -17.31
CA VAL A 168 -8.18 0.71 -15.88
C VAL A 168 -8.84 2.07 -15.64
N ARG A 169 -10.06 2.07 -15.12
CA ARG A 169 -10.81 3.28 -14.76
C ARG A 169 -11.06 3.30 -13.26
N GLY A 170 -10.87 4.45 -12.64
CA GLY A 170 -11.16 4.62 -11.22
C GLY A 170 -10.61 5.92 -10.67
N LYS A 171 -10.85 6.13 -9.37
CA LYS A 171 -10.30 7.24 -8.61
C LYS A 171 -9.79 6.70 -7.28
N ILE A 172 -8.62 7.15 -6.86
CA ILE A 172 -8.11 6.89 -5.51
C ILE A 172 -7.79 8.23 -4.86
N HIS A 173 -8.15 8.33 -3.59
CA HIS A 173 -7.84 9.46 -2.73
C HIS A 173 -7.01 8.94 -1.56
N PHE A 174 -5.86 9.54 -1.31
CA PHE A 174 -5.07 9.24 -0.11
C PHE A 174 -4.46 10.51 0.46
N SER A 175 -4.09 10.45 1.75
CA SER A 175 -3.43 11.55 2.44
C SER A 175 -2.11 11.88 1.76
N LYS A 176 -1.85 13.18 1.54
CA LYS A 176 -0.56 13.64 1.01
C LYS A 176 0.54 13.66 2.09
N ILE A 177 0.17 13.51 3.36
CA ILE A 177 1.10 13.60 4.50
C ILE A 177 2.14 12.47 4.41
N GLY A 178 3.41 12.85 4.50
CA GLY A 178 4.54 11.93 4.36
C GLY A 178 4.76 11.39 2.94
N VAL A 179 4.03 11.91 1.94
CA VAL A 179 4.16 11.56 0.51
C VAL A 179 4.65 12.77 -0.29
N CYS A 180 3.98 13.91 -0.09
CA CYS A 180 4.27 15.19 -0.73
C CYS A 180 4.73 16.19 0.33
N LYS A 181 5.88 16.83 0.10
CA LYS A 181 6.33 18.00 0.88
C LYS A 181 5.99 19.27 0.10
#